data_AF-A0A7Y5LI47-F1
#
_entry.id   AF-A0A7Y5LI47-F1
#
_cell.length_a   1.000
_cell.length_b   1.000
_cell.length_c   1.000
_cell.angle_alpha   90.00
_cell.angle_beta   90.00
_cell.angle_gamma   90.00
#
_symmetry.space_group_name_H-M   'P 1'
#
loop_
_entity.id
_entity.type
_entity.pdbx_description
1 polymer ?
#
loop_
_entity_poly.entity_id
_entity_poly.type
_entity_poly.pdbx_seq_one_letter_code
_entity_poly.pdbx_strand_id
1 'polypeptide(L)'
;RRLKRDLPGVRCISAQPSSGFHGLEGLKHMPTAIVPSIYDESLADDNIWIETEDAYRMARRLAREEGLLVGISSGANLVAAREVGRRLAAAGEPGVIVTVLCDGAEKYLSEPFWNDPD
;
A
#
# COMPACT_ATOMS: atom_id res chain seq x y z
N ARG A 1 -14.00 -9.60 1.23
CA ARG A 1 -15.12 -10.54 1.51
C ARG A 1 -15.19 -11.00 2.97
N ARG A 2 -14.22 -11.75 3.48
CA ARG A 2 -14.25 -12.30 4.85
C ARG A 2 -14.43 -11.23 5.93
N LEU A 3 -13.58 -10.19 5.91
CA LEU A 3 -13.65 -9.09 6.88
C LEU A 3 -15.00 -8.38 6.83
N LYS A 4 -15.51 -8.05 5.63
CA LYS A 4 -16.83 -7.43 5.44
C LYS A 4 -17.97 -8.23 6.08
N ARG A 5 -17.88 -9.57 6.07
CA ARG A 5 -18.88 -10.45 6.68
C ARG A 5 -18.71 -10.56 8.19
N ASP A 6 -17.48 -10.77 8.66
CA ASP A 6 -17.20 -11.10 10.06
C ASP A 6 -17.06 -9.86 10.96
N LEU A 7 -16.76 -8.69 10.38
CA LEU A 7 -16.60 -7.42 11.08
C LEU A 7 -17.47 -6.34 10.43
N PRO A 8 -18.77 -6.28 10.76
CA PRO A 8 -19.68 -5.25 10.25
C PRO A 8 -19.14 -3.84 10.55
N GLY A 9 -19.15 -2.96 9.55
CA GLY A 9 -18.61 -1.60 9.65
C GLY A 9 -17.11 -1.48 9.33
N VAL A 10 -16.40 -2.58 9.07
CA VAL A 10 -15.01 -2.49 8.59
C VAL A 10 -14.96 -1.78 7.24
N ARG A 11 -14.06 -0.79 7.13
CA ARG A 11 -13.68 -0.20 5.86
C ARG A 11 -12.48 -0.94 5.28
N CYS A 12 -12.62 -1.41 4.05
CA CYS A 12 -11.55 -2.02 3.27
C CYS A 12 -11.09 -1.01 2.22
N ILE A 13 -9.84 -0.56 2.33
CA ILE A 13 -9.26 0.44 1.45
C ILE A 13 -8.21 -0.24 0.58
N SER A 14 -8.25 -0.01 -0.73
CA SER A 14 -7.24 -0.55 -1.66
C SER A 14 -6.12 0.47 -1.85
N ALA A 15 -4.88 0.00 -1.87
CA ALA A 15 -3.72 0.77 -2.33
C ALA A 15 -3.44 0.38 -3.79
N GLN A 16 -3.45 1.36 -4.68
CA GLN A 16 -3.20 1.15 -6.11
C GLN A 16 -2.13 2.12 -6.62
N PRO A 17 -1.31 1.73 -7.62
CA PRO A 17 -0.40 2.66 -8.27
C PRO A 17 -1.17 3.84 -8.87
N SER A 18 -0.65 5.06 -8.78
CA SER A 18 -1.29 6.28 -9.31
C SER A 18 -1.35 6.35 -10.84
N SER A 19 -0.47 5.63 -11.53
CA SER A 19 -0.36 5.63 -12.98
C SER A 19 -0.10 4.22 -13.53
N GLY A 20 -0.34 4.03 -14.83
CA GLY A 20 -0.06 2.76 -15.51
C GLY A 20 1.44 2.47 -15.69
N PHE A 21 2.30 3.49 -15.61
CA PHE A 21 3.75 3.34 -15.69
C PHE A 21 4.33 3.56 -14.29
N HIS A 22 4.37 2.49 -13.51
CA HIS A 22 4.78 2.51 -12.11
C HIS A 22 5.90 1.48 -11.83
N GLY A 23 6.71 1.76 -10.82
CA GLY A 23 7.73 0.83 -10.29
C GLY A 23 7.24 -0.05 -9.14
N LEU A 24 5.95 0.01 -8.79
CA LEU A 24 5.38 -0.77 -7.68
C LEU A 24 5.24 -2.27 -8.01
N GLU A 25 6.32 -3.04 -7.79
CA GLU A 25 6.33 -4.48 -8.05
C GLU A 25 5.24 -5.22 -7.25
N GLY A 26 4.57 -6.17 -7.91
CA GLY A 26 3.44 -6.92 -7.35
C GLY A 26 2.08 -6.21 -7.40
N LEU A 27 2.04 -4.90 -7.65
CA LEU A 27 0.79 -4.14 -7.81
C LEU A 27 0.39 -3.99 -9.28
N LYS A 28 -0.84 -3.54 -9.51
CA LYS A 28 -1.39 -3.24 -10.82
C LYS A 28 -2.25 -1.98 -10.74
N HIS A 29 -2.05 -1.06 -11.67
CA HIS A 29 -2.96 0.05 -11.91
C HIS A 29 -4.23 -0.49 -12.61
N MET A 30 -5.30 -0.74 -11.86
CA MET A 30 -6.52 -1.38 -12.38
C MET A 30 -7.09 -0.71 -13.63
N PRO A 31 -7.11 0.63 -13.77
CA PRO A 31 -7.66 1.28 -14.96
C PRO A 31 -6.93 0.95 -16.27
N THR A 32 -5.64 0.57 -16.22
CA THR A 32 -4.85 0.26 -17.43
C THR A 32 -4.37 -1.19 -17.49
N ALA A 33 -4.58 -1.97 -16.42
CA ALA A 33 -4.15 -3.36 -16.37
C ALA A 33 -5.17 -4.30 -17.03
N ILE A 34 -4.68 -5.47 -17.44
CA ILE A 34 -5.57 -6.62 -17.65
C ILE A 34 -6.07 -7.05 -16.27
N VAL A 35 -7.35 -6.80 -16.00
CA VAL A 35 -7.98 -7.05 -14.70
C VAL A 35 -8.05 -8.56 -14.44
N PRO A 36 -7.48 -9.07 -13.33
CA PRO A 36 -7.59 -10.48 -12.99
C PRO A 36 -9.05 -10.89 -12.77
N SER A 37 -9.46 -12.07 -13.23
CA SER A 37 -10.83 -12.59 -13.05
C SER A 37 -11.27 -12.77 -11.60
N ILE A 38 -10.30 -12.85 -10.67
CA ILE A 38 -10.54 -12.96 -9.23
C ILE A 38 -10.75 -11.60 -8.55
N TYR A 39 -10.47 -10.49 -9.24
CA TYR A 39 -10.63 -9.15 -8.72
C TYR A 39 -12.11 -8.75 -8.69
N ASP A 40 -12.49 -8.05 -7.65
CA ASP A 40 -13.86 -7.63 -7.38
C ASP A 40 -13.80 -6.23 -6.77
N GLU A 41 -14.02 -5.23 -7.63
CA GLU A 41 -13.89 -3.81 -7.29
C GLU A 41 -14.90 -3.37 -6.22
N SER A 42 -16.00 -4.10 -6.05
CA SER A 42 -17.04 -3.80 -5.05
C SER A 42 -16.60 -4.08 -3.61
N LEU A 43 -15.45 -4.75 -3.41
CA LEU A 43 -14.97 -5.10 -2.07
C LEU A 43 -14.23 -3.96 -1.36
N ALA A 44 -13.64 -3.04 -2.12
CA ALA A 44 -12.97 -1.87 -1.58
C ALA A 44 -13.98 -0.70 -1.48
N ASP A 45 -13.98 0.00 -0.35
CA ASP A 45 -14.83 1.19 -0.16
C ASP A 45 -14.20 2.46 -0.74
N ASP A 46 -12.88 2.47 -0.88
CA ASP A 46 -12.11 3.57 -1.45
C ASP A 46 -10.77 3.05 -2.00
N ASN A 47 -10.17 3.81 -2.89
CA ASN A 47 -8.84 3.58 -3.45
C ASN A 47 -7.90 4.73 -3.06
N ILE A 48 -6.76 4.39 -2.47
CA ILE A 48 -5.64 5.33 -2.32
C ILE A 48 -4.67 5.09 -3.47
N TRP A 49 -4.40 6.15 -4.21
CA TRP A 49 -3.45 6.17 -5.31
C TRP A 49 -2.05 6.49 -4.79
N ILE A 50 -1.08 5.67 -5.14
CA ILE A 50 0.28 5.70 -4.59
C ILE A 50 1.29 5.95 -5.70
N GLU A 51 2.09 6.99 -5.53
CA GLU A 51 3.25 7.26 -6.39
C GLU A 51 4.37 6.26 -6.11
N THR A 52 5.16 5.94 -7.14
CA THR A 52 6.25 4.95 -7.02
C THR A 52 7.29 5.39 -5.99
N GLU A 53 7.66 6.66 -6.06
CA GLU A 53 8.67 7.31 -5.24
C GLU A 53 8.29 7.32 -3.76
N ASP A 54 7.00 7.49 -3.47
CA ASP A 54 6.49 7.48 -2.09
C ASP A 54 6.59 6.08 -1.47
N ALA A 55 6.28 5.02 -2.25
CA ALA A 55 6.44 3.66 -1.78
C ALA A 55 7.92 3.30 -1.54
N TYR A 56 8.82 3.70 -2.44
CA TYR A 56 10.26 3.49 -2.30
C TYR A 56 10.80 4.18 -1.05
N ARG A 57 10.48 5.47 -0.87
CA ARG A 57 10.85 6.22 0.33
C ARG A 57 10.31 5.54 1.58
N MET A 58 9.06 5.07 1.55
CA MET A 58 8.46 4.38 2.70
C MET A 58 9.14 3.05 3.03
N ALA A 59 9.50 2.23 2.02
CA ALA A 59 10.21 0.98 2.24
C ALA A 59 11.58 1.21 2.90
N ARG A 60 12.32 2.22 2.45
CA ARG A 60 13.59 2.62 3.09
C ARG A 60 13.39 3.11 4.52
N ARG A 61 12.36 3.92 4.75
CA ARG A 61 12.02 4.41 6.10
C ARG A 61 11.65 3.27 7.04
N LEU A 62 10.84 2.31 6.61
CA LEU A 62 10.51 1.12 7.39
C LEU A 62 11.76 0.36 7.84
N ALA A 63 12.73 0.18 6.94
CA ALA A 63 13.98 -0.48 7.29
C ALA A 63 14.81 0.31 8.31
N ARG A 64 14.89 1.65 8.17
CA ARG A 64 15.72 2.52 9.01
C ARG A 64 15.10 2.89 10.36
N GLU A 65 13.80 3.16 10.37
CA GLU A 65 13.06 3.69 11.52
C GLU A 65 12.44 2.57 12.37
N GLU A 66 11.98 1.49 11.72
CA GLU A 66 11.22 0.43 12.38
C GLU A 66 11.95 -0.93 12.38
N GLY A 67 13.10 -1.04 11.71
CA GLY A 67 13.84 -2.30 11.57
C GLY A 67 13.13 -3.35 10.71
N LEU A 68 12.16 -2.91 9.89
CA LEU A 68 11.36 -3.78 9.04
C LEU A 68 11.88 -3.74 7.60
N LEU A 69 12.67 -4.74 7.22
CA LEU A 69 13.21 -4.88 5.87
C LEU A 69 12.16 -5.55 4.96
N VAL A 70 11.33 -4.75 4.30
CA VAL A 70 10.18 -5.21 3.49
C VAL A 70 10.21 -4.74 2.04
N GLY A 71 9.49 -5.45 1.17
CA GLY A 71 9.38 -5.13 -0.26
C GLY A 71 8.60 -3.85 -0.58
N ILE A 72 8.68 -3.45 -1.86
CA ILE A 72 8.12 -2.20 -2.41
C ILE A 72 6.61 -2.08 -2.14
N SER A 73 5.86 -3.16 -2.36
CA SER A 73 4.40 -3.18 -2.15
C SER A 73 4.01 -2.93 -0.69
N SER A 74 4.85 -3.37 0.25
CA SER A 74 4.66 -3.12 1.68
C SER A 74 4.84 -1.64 2.01
N GLY A 75 5.80 -0.98 1.37
CA GLY A 75 5.96 0.48 1.42
C GLY A 75 4.71 1.19 0.92
N ALA A 76 4.17 0.81 -0.25
CA ALA A 76 2.94 1.38 -0.80
C ALA A 76 1.74 1.21 0.15
N ASN A 77 1.57 0.01 0.71
CA ASN A 77 0.53 -0.29 1.69
C ASN A 77 0.63 0.55 2.97
N LEU A 78 1.85 0.87 3.43
CA LEU A 78 2.03 1.75 4.58
C LEU A 78 1.79 3.23 4.24
N VAL A 79 2.15 3.69 3.02
CA VAL A 79 1.76 5.04 2.55
C VAL A 79 0.24 5.18 2.58
N ALA A 80 -0.50 4.21 2.03
CA ALA A 80 -1.96 4.20 2.07
C ALA A 80 -2.51 4.22 3.50
N ALA A 81 -1.96 3.38 4.38
CA ALA A 81 -2.38 3.33 5.78
C ALA A 81 -2.14 4.65 6.52
N ARG A 82 -1.00 5.31 6.27
CA ARG A 82 -0.69 6.64 6.85
C ARG A 82 -1.64 7.72 6.35
N GLU A 83 -2.01 7.71 5.07
CA GLU A 83 -2.99 8.64 4.54
C GLU A 83 -4.37 8.43 5.16
N VAL A 84 -4.82 7.18 5.34
CA VAL A 84 -6.05 6.88 6.08
C VAL A 84 -5.97 7.38 7.52
N GLY A 85 -4.84 7.18 8.21
CA GLY A 85 -4.62 7.69 9.56
C GLY A 85 -4.69 9.23 9.62
N ARG A 86 -4.12 9.91 8.63
CA ARG A 86 -4.18 11.38 8.52
C ARG A 86 -5.62 11.87 8.31
N ARG A 87 -6.41 11.18 7.48
CA ARG A 87 -7.83 11.49 7.26
C ARG A 87 -8.66 11.32 8.54
N LEU A 88 -8.46 10.22 9.27
CA LEU A 88 -9.11 9.98 10.57
C LEU A 88 -8.75 11.07 11.59
N ALA A 89 -7.47 11.39 11.73
CA ALA A 89 -7.00 12.44 12.63
C ALA A 89 -7.60 13.82 12.28
N ALA A 90 -7.66 14.16 10.99
CA ALA A 90 -8.29 15.40 10.53
C ALA A 90 -9.80 15.46 10.82
N ALA A 91 -10.48 14.32 10.80
CA ALA A 91 -11.89 14.21 11.15
C ALA A 91 -12.15 14.14 12.67
N GLY A 92 -11.10 14.03 13.49
CA GLY A 92 -11.24 13.79 14.93
C GLY A 92 -11.80 12.41 15.26
N GLU A 93 -11.69 11.45 14.34
CA GLU A 93 -12.23 10.10 14.49
C GLU A 93 -11.15 9.12 14.97
N PRO A 94 -11.41 8.32 16.02
CA PRO A 94 -10.51 7.24 16.39
C PRO A 94 -10.62 6.09 15.38
N GLY A 95 -9.55 5.31 15.22
CA GLY A 95 -9.59 4.11 14.40
C GLY A 95 -8.36 3.22 14.57
N VAL A 96 -8.56 1.93 14.30
CA VAL A 96 -7.48 0.95 14.21
C VAL A 96 -7.27 0.63 12.73
N ILE A 97 -6.06 0.90 12.24
CA ILE A 97 -5.68 0.61 10.85
C ILE A 97 -4.77 -0.61 10.85
N VAL A 98 -5.10 -1.58 10.00
CA VAL A 98 -4.29 -2.77 9.76
C VAL A 98 -3.89 -2.75 8.29
N THR A 99 -2.61 -2.99 8.01
CA THR A 99 -2.07 -3.08 6.65
C THR A 99 -1.19 -4.32 6.52
N VAL A 100 -0.99 -4.77 5.28
CA VAL A 100 -0.22 -5.98 4.99
C VAL A 100 1.17 -5.59 4.50
N LEU A 101 2.20 -6.15 5.12
CA LEU A 101 3.55 -6.13 4.59
C LEU A 101 3.74 -7.45 3.84
N CYS A 102 3.73 -7.39 2.51
CA CYS A 102 3.52 -8.53 1.63
C CYS A 102 4.70 -9.51 1.63
N ASP A 103 5.93 -8.99 1.66
CA ASP A 103 7.16 -9.77 1.68
C ASP A 103 8.37 -8.98 2.20
N GLY A 104 9.48 -9.70 2.36
CA GLY A 104 10.76 -9.16 2.80
C GLY A 104 11.57 -8.54 1.65
N ALA A 105 12.44 -7.59 2.00
CA ALA A 105 13.21 -6.84 1.02
C ALA A 105 14.40 -7.62 0.41
N GLU A 106 14.71 -8.82 0.90
CA GLU A 106 15.80 -9.66 0.42
C GLU A 106 15.73 -9.95 -1.09
N LYS A 107 14.52 -9.93 -1.66
CA LYS A 107 14.27 -10.15 -3.08
C LYS A 107 14.58 -8.94 -3.97
N TYR A 108 14.69 -7.77 -3.36
CA TYR A 108 14.80 -6.48 -4.04
C TYR A 108 16.11 -5.76 -3.72
N LEU A 109 17.07 -6.40 -3.04
CA LEU A 109 18.33 -5.75 -2.63
C LEU A 109 19.20 -5.29 -3.81
N SER A 110 18.99 -5.87 -4.99
CA SER A 110 19.63 -5.43 -6.24
C SER A 110 18.96 -4.22 -6.87
N GLU A 111 17.78 -3.80 -6.39
CA GLU A 111 17.03 -2.73 -7.02
C GLU A 111 17.66 -1.36 -6.76
N PRO A 112 17.73 -0.46 -7.76
CA PRO A 112 18.42 0.83 -7.63
C PRO A 112 17.85 1.74 -6.55
N PHE A 113 16.55 1.63 -6.22
CA PHE A 113 15.86 2.56 -5.32
C PHE A 113 16.44 2.59 -3.90
N TRP A 114 17.19 1.58 -3.48
CA TRP A 114 17.91 1.60 -2.19
C TRP A 114 18.97 2.71 -2.11
N ASN A 115 19.50 3.12 -3.27
CA ASN A 115 20.57 4.10 -3.39
C ASN A 115 20.06 5.51 -3.69
N ASP A 116 18.75 5.69 -3.88
CA ASP A 116 18.18 7.01 -4.12
C ASP A 116 18.32 7.89 -2.87
N PRO A 117 18.76 9.15 -3.02
CA PRO A 117 18.70 10.11 -1.93
C PRO A 117 17.23 10.38 -1.55
N ASP A 118 16.98 10.64 -0.27
CA ASP A 118 15.62 10.88 0.24
C ASP A 118 15.05 12.26 -0.10
#